data_AF-A0A7X1ZNR3-F1
#
_entry.id   AF-A0A7X1ZNR3-F1
#
_cell.length_a   1.000
_cell.length_b   1.000
_cell.length_c   1.000
_cell.angle_alpha   90.00
_cell.angle_beta   90.00
_cell.angle_gamma   90.00
#
_symmetry.space_group_name_H-M   'P 1'
#
loop_
_entity.id
_entity.type
_entity.pdbx_description
1 polymer ?
#
loop_
_entity_poly.entity_id
_entity_poly.type
_entity_poly.pdbx_seq_one_letter_code
_entity_poly.pdbx_strand_id
1 'polypeptide(L)'
;MSKCRRNIFLIFGYLLIMLVIVCLIFCSKSNVQHFEQSIKYVNQATRILNSGESYEFINPDDMDAIVKLKKKALAEARLVDIEDLNRHYPDFGNHYRDEFIKGLELFIEGFEKDDTIKLVAGQMLDENWGVWYEENVDAIRRRL
;
A
#
# COMPACT_ATOMS: atom_id res chain seq x y z
N MET A 1 -16.44 26.80 -49.48
CA MET A 1 -15.74 26.96 -48.18
C MET A 1 -16.44 26.31 -46.97
N SER A 2 -17.53 25.53 -47.11
CA SER A 2 -18.26 24.95 -45.96
C SER A 2 -17.76 23.57 -45.49
N LYS A 3 -17.20 22.74 -46.38
CA LYS A 3 -16.71 21.38 -46.03
C LYS A 3 -15.50 21.37 -45.09
N CYS A 4 -14.57 22.33 -45.25
CA CYS A 4 -13.36 22.40 -44.43
C CYS A 4 -13.68 22.75 -42.96
N ARG A 5 -14.66 23.64 -42.72
CA ARG A 5 -15.12 23.96 -41.35
C ARG A 5 -15.80 22.78 -40.67
N ARG A 6 -16.59 21.98 -41.41
CA ARG A 6 -17.32 20.84 -40.85
C ARG A 6 -16.40 19.71 -40.37
N ASN A 7 -15.28 19.47 -41.06
CA ASN A 7 -14.31 18.44 -40.67
C ASN A 7 -13.50 18.83 -39.43
N ILE A 8 -13.21 20.12 -39.23
CA ILE A 8 -12.50 20.61 -38.04
C ILE A 8 -13.35 20.40 -36.77
N PHE A 9 -14.64 20.71 -36.80
CA PHE A 9 -15.53 20.48 -35.65
C PHE A 9 -15.65 19.00 -35.27
N LEU A 10 -15.63 18.08 -36.23
CA LEU A 10 -15.68 16.63 -35.97
C LEU A 10 -14.39 16.12 -35.31
N ILE A 11 -13.22 16.63 -35.72
CA ILE A 11 -11.93 16.25 -35.14
C ILE A 11 -11.82 16.76 -33.69
N PHE A 12 -12.20 18.01 -33.42
CA PHE A 12 -12.20 18.55 -32.06
C PHE A 12 -13.19 17.82 -31.15
N GLY A 13 -14.38 17.45 -31.66
CA GLY A 13 -15.34 16.64 -30.91
C GLY A 13 -14.78 15.27 -30.53
N TYR A 14 -14.10 14.59 -31.46
CA TYR A 14 -13.50 13.28 -31.20
C TYR A 14 -12.34 13.36 -30.20
N LEU A 15 -11.48 14.38 -30.30
CA LEU A 15 -10.39 14.61 -29.35
C LEU A 15 -10.90 14.91 -27.94
N LEU A 16 -11.98 15.68 -27.82
CA LEU A 16 -12.61 15.96 -26.52
C LEU A 16 -13.19 14.69 -25.89
N ILE A 17 -13.85 13.84 -26.68
CA ILE A 17 -14.39 12.55 -26.23
C ILE A 17 -13.27 11.61 -25.79
N MET A 18 -12.18 11.52 -26.56
CA MET A 18 -11.02 10.71 -26.17
C MET A 18 -10.36 11.23 -24.89
N LEU A 19 -10.27 12.55 -24.70
CA LEU A 19 -9.75 13.16 -23.46
C LEU A 19 -10.60 12.81 -22.23
N VAL A 20 -11.94 12.84 -22.39
CA VAL A 20 -12.89 12.44 -21.32
C VAL A 20 -12.78 10.95 -21.02
N ILE A 21 -12.68 10.10 -22.04
CA ILE A 21 -12.49 8.65 -21.87
C ILE A 21 -11.17 8.37 -21.13
N VAL A 22 -10.08 9.05 -21.50
CA VAL A 22 -8.79 8.92 -20.80
C VAL A 22 -8.90 9.37 -19.35
N CYS A 23 -9.58 10.49 -19.05
CA CYS A 23 -9.81 10.92 -17.66
C CYS A 23 -10.65 9.93 -16.85
N LEU A 24 -11.67 9.31 -17.47
CA LEU A 24 -12.50 8.30 -16.81
C LEU A 24 -11.74 7.00 -16.51
N ILE A 25 -10.73 6.66 -17.32
CA ILE A 25 -9.86 5.50 -17.10
C ILE A 25 -8.87 5.76 -15.96
N PHE A 26 -8.46 7.01 -15.73
CA PHE A 26 -7.58 7.43 -14.63
C PHE A 26 -8.39 7.86 -13.39
N CYS A 27 -9.25 6.99 -12.87
CA CYS A 27 -9.76 7.16 -11.51
C CYS A 27 -8.64 6.76 -10.53
N SER A 28 -7.86 7.72 -10.03
CA SER A 28 -6.81 7.44 -9.04
C SER A 28 -7.45 7.00 -7.72
N LYS A 29 -6.88 5.99 -7.07
CA LYS A 29 -7.29 5.61 -5.72
C LYS A 29 -7.15 6.79 -4.76
N SER A 30 -8.01 6.86 -3.75
CA SER A 30 -7.87 7.81 -2.66
C SER A 30 -6.69 7.43 -1.75
N ASN A 31 -6.24 8.38 -0.92
CA ASN A 31 -5.19 8.14 0.07
C ASN A 31 -5.53 6.96 1.01
N VAL A 32 -6.76 6.95 1.52
CA VAL A 32 -7.29 5.88 2.37
C VAL A 32 -7.31 4.53 1.66
N GLN A 33 -7.65 4.49 0.36
CA GLN A 33 -7.64 3.24 -0.41
C GLN A 33 -6.23 2.66 -0.59
N HIS A 34 -5.20 3.50 -0.74
CA HIS A 34 -3.81 3.04 -0.76
C HIS A 34 -3.40 2.47 0.61
N PHE A 35 -3.76 3.16 1.69
CA PHE A 35 -3.54 2.69 3.06
C PHE A 35 -4.24 1.35 3.32
N GLU A 36 -5.55 1.24 3.08
CA GLU A 36 -6.30 -0.01 3.29
C GLU A 36 -5.74 -1.17 2.46
N GLN A 37 -5.32 -0.88 1.23
CA GLN A 37 -4.77 -1.89 0.34
C GLN A 37 -3.39 -2.38 0.81
N SER A 38 -2.55 -1.53 1.39
CA SER A 38 -1.27 -1.96 1.98
C SER A 38 -1.50 -2.89 3.18
N ILE A 39 -2.41 -2.52 4.10
CA ILE A 39 -2.79 -3.31 5.27
C ILE A 39 -3.39 -4.65 4.83
N LYS A 40 -4.23 -4.66 3.79
CA LYS A 40 -4.80 -5.88 3.23
C LYS A 40 -3.72 -6.86 2.76
N TYR A 41 -2.67 -6.39 2.10
CA TYR A 41 -1.58 -7.26 1.66
C TYR A 41 -0.75 -7.81 2.81
N VAL A 42 -0.47 -7.01 3.85
CA VAL A 42 0.22 -7.51 5.06
C VAL A 42 -0.63 -8.54 5.78
N ASN A 43 -1.94 -8.29 5.94
CA ASN A 43 -2.85 -9.28 6.54
C ASN A 43 -2.90 -10.59 5.76
N GLN A 44 -2.78 -10.55 4.42
CA GLN A 44 -2.65 -11.76 3.62
C GLN A 44 -1.34 -12.50 3.91
N ALA A 45 -0.23 -11.78 4.07
CA ALA A 45 1.06 -12.37 4.43
C ALA A 45 1.02 -13.02 5.83
N THR A 46 0.41 -12.34 6.81
CA THR A 46 0.21 -12.87 8.17
C THR A 46 -0.64 -14.14 8.17
N ARG A 47 -1.64 -14.25 7.29
CA ARG A 47 -2.43 -15.49 7.17
C ARG A 47 -1.60 -16.66 6.66
N ILE A 48 -0.68 -16.43 5.72
CA ILE A 48 0.25 -17.46 5.25
C ILE A 48 1.13 -17.90 6.43
N LEU A 49 1.72 -16.94 7.14
CA LEU A 49 2.54 -17.20 8.32
C LEU A 49 1.82 -18.03 9.39
N ASN A 50 0.53 -17.74 9.63
CA ASN A 50 -0.29 -18.42 10.62
C ASN A 50 -0.95 -19.72 10.12
N SER A 51 -0.81 -20.07 8.84
CA SER A 51 -1.42 -21.28 8.27
C SER A 51 -0.57 -22.54 8.42
N GLY A 52 0.71 -22.40 8.80
CA GLY A 52 1.58 -23.53 9.10
C GLY A 52 1.20 -24.22 10.41
N GLU A 53 1.50 -25.52 10.53
CA GLU A 53 1.38 -26.21 11.81
C GLU A 53 2.39 -25.62 12.82
N SER A 54 1.95 -25.43 14.06
CA SER A 54 2.83 -25.00 15.15
C SER A 54 4.06 -25.90 15.17
N TYR A 55 5.27 -25.31 15.12
CA TYR A 55 6.60 -25.95 15.11
C TYR A 55 7.24 -26.31 13.76
N GLU A 56 6.58 -26.10 12.62
CA GLU A 56 7.25 -26.26 11.31
C GLU A 56 8.00 -24.99 10.90
N PHE A 57 9.21 -25.17 10.35
CA PHE A 57 9.90 -24.11 9.63
C PHE A 57 9.03 -23.66 8.46
N ILE A 58 8.91 -22.35 8.25
CA ILE A 58 8.18 -21.79 7.10
C ILE A 58 8.79 -22.37 5.82
N ASN A 59 7.97 -23.03 5.01
CA ASN A 59 8.41 -23.55 3.72
C ASN A 59 8.90 -22.37 2.84
N PRO A 60 10.04 -22.50 2.13
CA PRO A 60 10.50 -21.51 1.16
C PRO A 60 9.41 -20.92 0.24
N ASP A 61 8.47 -21.72 -0.26
CA ASP A 61 7.39 -21.24 -1.13
C ASP A 61 6.46 -20.24 -0.42
N ASP A 62 6.16 -20.49 0.85
CA ASP A 62 5.34 -19.59 1.69
C ASP A 62 6.09 -18.30 2.00
N MET A 63 7.40 -18.40 2.24
CA MET A 63 8.24 -17.23 2.47
C MET A 63 8.31 -16.33 1.22
N ASP A 64 8.47 -16.91 0.04
CA ASP A 64 8.42 -16.17 -1.24
C ASP A 64 7.07 -15.48 -1.44
N ALA A 65 5.97 -16.15 -1.09
CA ALA A 65 4.63 -15.57 -1.15
C ALA A 65 4.45 -14.40 -0.16
N ILE A 66 4.95 -14.55 1.07
CA ILE A 66 4.96 -13.50 2.11
C ILE A 66 5.73 -12.27 1.62
N VAL A 67 6.94 -12.46 1.09
CA VAL A 67 7.78 -11.36 0.59
C VAL A 67 7.13 -10.67 -0.60
N LYS A 68 6.51 -11.42 -1.52
CA LYS A 68 5.76 -10.86 -2.64
C LYS A 68 4.58 -9.99 -2.18
N LEU A 69 3.85 -10.41 -1.14
CA LEU A 69 2.77 -9.63 -0.54
C LEU A 69 3.30 -8.39 0.17
N LYS A 70 4.36 -8.50 0.96
CA LYS A 70 5.00 -7.34 1.62
C LYS A 70 5.54 -6.32 0.60
N LYS A 71 6.08 -6.75 -0.54
CA LYS A 71 6.44 -5.84 -1.66
C LYS A 71 5.24 -5.09 -2.24
N LYS A 72 4.10 -5.77 -2.42
CA LYS A 72 2.86 -5.11 -2.85
C LYS A 72 2.33 -4.14 -1.81
N ALA A 73 2.42 -4.50 -0.53
CA ALA A 73 2.06 -3.62 0.57
C ALA A 73 2.91 -2.34 0.54
N LEU A 74 4.23 -2.48 0.42
CA LEU A 74 5.16 -1.35 0.34
C LEU A 74 4.88 -0.45 -0.86
N ALA A 75 4.56 -1.03 -2.02
CA ALA A 75 4.23 -0.27 -3.22
C ALA A 75 2.99 0.62 -3.02
N GLU A 76 1.92 0.10 -2.39
CA GLU A 76 0.74 0.91 -2.06
C GLU A 76 1.03 1.89 -0.92
N ALA A 77 1.80 1.48 0.08
CA ALA A 77 2.11 2.31 1.24
C ALA A 77 2.91 3.57 0.86
N ARG A 78 3.78 3.48 -0.14
CA ARG A 78 4.52 4.63 -0.70
C ARG A 78 3.66 5.64 -1.44
N LEU A 79 2.42 5.29 -1.80
CA LEU A 79 1.46 6.19 -2.43
C LEU A 79 0.60 6.94 -1.42
N VAL A 80 0.75 6.63 -0.12
CA VAL A 80 0.00 7.27 0.95
C VAL A 80 0.61 8.63 1.29
N ASP A 81 -0.21 9.67 1.30
CA ASP A 81 0.08 10.99 1.86
C ASP A 81 0.07 10.90 3.39
N ILE A 82 1.27 11.00 3.97
CA ILE A 82 1.52 10.94 5.41
C ILE A 82 0.87 12.11 6.15
N GLU A 83 0.89 13.31 5.57
CA GLU A 83 0.32 14.50 6.20
C GLU A 83 -1.20 14.42 6.21
N ASP A 84 -1.80 13.81 5.19
CA ASP A 84 -3.22 13.52 5.18
C ASP A 84 -3.65 12.57 6.30
N LEU A 85 -2.90 11.49 6.53
CA LEU A 85 -3.16 10.61 7.67
C LEU A 85 -3.05 11.36 9.01
N ASN A 86 -2.03 12.20 9.17
CA ASN A 86 -1.85 13.04 10.36
C ASN A 86 -2.98 14.06 10.57
N ARG A 87 -3.61 14.56 9.49
CA ARG A 87 -4.80 15.41 9.57
C ARG A 87 -6.01 14.67 10.13
N HIS A 88 -6.16 13.38 9.82
CA HIS A 88 -7.26 12.56 10.35
C HIS A 88 -7.02 12.16 11.82
N TYR A 89 -5.80 11.79 12.18
CA TYR A 89 -5.44 11.43 13.54
C TYR A 89 -3.98 11.81 13.86
N PRO A 90 -3.71 12.52 14.97
CA PRO A 90 -2.35 12.93 15.33
C PRO A 90 -1.38 11.75 15.31
N ASP A 91 -0.21 11.97 14.69
CA ASP A 91 0.89 11.01 14.53
C ASP A 91 0.58 9.72 13.77
N PHE A 92 -0.62 9.54 13.22
CA PHE A 92 -0.97 8.32 12.47
C PHE A 92 -0.07 8.09 11.27
N GLY A 93 0.16 9.13 10.46
CA GLY A 93 1.06 9.07 9.34
C GLY A 93 2.52 8.84 9.78
N ASN A 94 2.92 9.40 10.92
CA ASN A 94 4.29 9.23 11.45
C ASN A 94 4.55 7.77 11.82
N HIS A 95 3.69 7.14 12.61
CA HIS A 95 3.79 5.70 12.93
C HIS A 95 3.70 4.83 11.66
N TYR A 96 2.82 5.18 10.73
CA TYR A 96 2.71 4.45 9.47
C TYR A 96 4.00 4.53 8.64
N ARG A 97 4.68 5.68 8.59
CA ARG A 97 5.95 5.84 7.88
C ARG A 97 7.11 5.16 8.61
N ASP A 98 7.26 5.45 9.89
CA ASP A 98 8.48 5.16 10.64
C ASP A 98 8.51 3.71 11.15
N GLU A 99 7.35 3.10 11.31
CA GLU A 99 7.22 1.71 11.79
C GLU A 99 6.75 0.80 10.67
N PHE A 100 5.57 1.04 10.09
CA PHE A 100 5.02 0.13 9.08
C PHE A 100 5.81 0.12 7.77
N ILE A 101 5.99 1.29 7.12
CA ILE A 101 6.73 1.37 5.85
C ILE A 101 8.18 0.95 6.07
N LYS A 102 8.85 1.47 7.11
CA LYS A 102 10.25 1.12 7.38
C LYS A 102 10.42 -0.36 7.74
N GLY A 103 9.48 -0.94 8.48
CA GLY A 103 9.44 -2.35 8.81
C GLY A 103 9.36 -3.23 7.55
N LEU A 104 8.49 -2.88 6.60
CA LEU A 104 8.40 -3.56 5.30
C LEU A 104 9.71 -3.47 4.52
N GLU A 105 10.33 -2.30 4.45
CA GLU A 105 11.61 -2.10 3.75
C GLU A 105 12.72 -2.98 4.33
N LEU A 106 12.88 -2.97 5.65
CA LEU A 106 13.90 -3.75 6.34
C LEU A 106 13.64 -5.25 6.21
N PHE A 107 12.39 -5.70 6.33
CA PHE A 107 12.03 -7.10 6.16
C PHE A 107 12.37 -7.59 4.74
N ILE A 108 11.97 -6.84 3.71
CA ILE A 108 12.23 -7.21 2.32
C ILE A 108 13.73 -7.21 2.03
N GLU A 109 14.45 -6.17 2.47
CA GLU A 109 15.91 -6.12 2.27
C GLU A 109 16.62 -7.25 3.02
N GLY A 110 16.19 -7.53 4.26
CA GLY A 110 16.73 -8.61 5.08
C GLY A 110 16.58 -9.97 4.40
N PHE A 111 15.40 -10.24 3.85
CA PHE A 111 15.18 -11.47 3.09
C PHE A 111 16.00 -11.54 1.80
N GLU A 112 15.98 -10.49 0.97
CA GLU A 112 16.66 -10.50 -0.34
C GLU A 112 18.19 -10.59 -0.24
N LYS A 113 18.75 -10.12 0.88
CA LYS A 113 20.21 -10.06 1.09
C LYS A 113 20.71 -11.07 2.12
N ASP A 114 19.85 -11.95 2.63
CA ASP A 114 20.15 -12.87 3.73
C ASP A 114 20.72 -12.14 4.96
N ASP A 115 20.20 -10.94 5.24
CA ASP A 115 20.60 -10.06 6.34
C ASP A 115 19.60 -10.24 7.50
N THR A 116 19.88 -11.21 8.36
CA THR A 116 19.02 -11.57 9.50
C THR A 116 18.78 -10.39 10.44
N ILE A 117 19.76 -9.48 10.61
CA ILE A 117 19.61 -8.32 11.49
C ILE A 117 18.52 -7.39 10.95
N LYS A 118 18.52 -7.12 9.64
CA LYS A 118 17.45 -6.32 9.03
C LYS A 118 16.11 -7.03 9.03
N LEU A 119 16.09 -8.36 8.81
CA LEU A 119 14.87 -9.14 8.86
C LEU A 119 14.19 -8.99 10.23
N VAL A 120 14.95 -9.19 11.31
CA VAL A 120 14.46 -9.06 12.69
C VAL A 120 14.08 -7.62 13.01
N ALA A 121 14.90 -6.63 12.62
CA ALA A 121 14.57 -5.22 12.81
C ALA A 121 13.27 -4.82 12.09
N GLY A 122 13.03 -5.37 10.89
CA GLY A 122 11.79 -5.18 10.15
C GLY A 122 10.58 -5.77 10.87
N GLN A 123 10.72 -6.96 11.47
CA GLN A 123 9.67 -7.59 12.28
C GLN A 123 9.36 -6.77 13.54
N MET A 124 10.37 -6.29 14.26
CA MET A 124 10.16 -5.47 15.46
C MET A 124 9.39 -4.17 15.15
N LEU A 125 9.65 -3.53 14.01
CA LEU A 125 8.90 -2.35 13.60
C LEU A 125 7.46 -2.67 13.20
N ASP A 126 7.23 -3.80 12.52
CA ASP A 126 5.88 -4.30 12.18
C ASP A 126 5.07 -4.60 13.46
N GLU A 127 5.71 -5.17 14.48
CA GLU A 127 5.13 -5.40 15.81
C GLU A 127 4.79 -4.10 16.53
N ASN A 128 5.73 -3.14 16.57
CA ASN A 128 5.50 -1.83 17.19
C ASN A 128 4.32 -1.09 16.53
N TRP A 129 4.28 -1.11 15.20
CA TRP A 129 3.15 -0.59 14.44
C TRP A 129 1.85 -1.27 14.84
N GLY A 130 1.85 -2.60 14.93
CA GLY A 130 0.68 -3.39 15.30
C GLY A 130 0.12 -2.99 16.67
N VAL A 131 1.00 -2.87 17.67
CA VAL A 131 0.64 -2.43 19.03
C VAL A 131 0.04 -1.02 19.00
N TRP A 132 0.74 -0.07 18.37
CA TRP A 132 0.25 1.30 18.30
C TRP A 132 -1.10 1.39 17.56
N TYR A 133 -1.24 0.69 16.44
CA TYR A 133 -2.46 0.73 15.66
C TYR A 133 -3.62 0.10 16.43
N GLU A 134 -3.41 -1.03 17.11
CA GLU A 134 -4.44 -1.67 17.94
C GLU A 134 -4.94 -0.75 19.06
N GLU A 135 -4.04 -0.03 19.74
CA GLU A 135 -4.41 0.93 20.79
C GLU A 135 -5.21 2.14 20.27
N ASN A 136 -5.07 2.48 18.98
CA ASN A 136 -5.62 3.70 18.38
C ASN A 136 -6.72 3.46 17.33
N VAL A 137 -6.94 2.23 16.86
CA VAL A 137 -7.76 1.91 15.69
C VAL A 137 -9.21 2.38 15.83
N ASP A 138 -9.80 2.29 17.03
CA ASP A 138 -11.17 2.73 17.27
C ASP A 138 -11.33 4.26 17.21
N ALA A 139 -10.28 5.01 17.55
CA ALA A 139 -10.27 6.45 17.39
C ALA A 139 -10.05 6.85 15.93
N ILE A 140 -9.13 6.16 15.23
CA ILE A 140 -8.84 6.36 13.81
C ILE A 140 -10.08 6.09 12.95
N ARG A 141 -10.77 4.96 13.16
CA ARG A 141 -11.99 4.57 12.42
C ARG A 141 -13.16 5.55 12.56
N ARG A 142 -13.18 6.35 13.62
CA ARG A 142 -14.20 7.40 13.80
C ARG A 142 -13.91 8.67 13.00
N ARG A 143 -12.73 8.78 12.39
CA ARG A 143 -12.22 9.99 11.74
C ARG A 143 -11.77 9.80 10.29
N LEU A 144 -11.59 8.55 9.85
CA LEU A 144 -11.47 8.14 8.45
C LEU A 144 -12.86 8.05 7.81
#